data_AF-A0A0J6Y5Y4-F1
#
_entry.id   AF-A0A0J6Y5Y4-F1
#
_cell.length_a   1.000
_cell.length_b   1.000
_cell.length_c   1.000
_cell.angle_alpha   90.00
_cell.angle_beta   90.00
_cell.angle_gamma   90.00
#
_symmetry.space_group_name_H-M   'P 1'
#
loop_
_entity.id
_entity.type
_entity.pdbx_description
1 polymer ?
#
loop_
_entity_poly.entity_id
_entity_poly.type
_entity_poly.pdbx_seq_one_letter_code
_entity_poly.pdbx_strand_id
1 'polypeptide(L)'
;MDSQAPVTNESTASGKMHGEPSLMSVLASSCWNCEARTRTEIVYLIPHHDPALGLLSRLGFIQEPLQSPSNMVPLCPTCRANFDSTVDPGFVFLPVDLKYFMQYEENDYQNRCQQLLSGRKIEPRTFPTARNYLDHQIKQGVVRPTATGGLYRRVFFKNFLPPATNMKHLELPKTFNGSPIATIRRAFQALGSLRCGAWSEVRDDLFKLQGLYSRCLPETPDLQDPAKPKRSVNGTRAMVLKACRNRINNLPN
;
A
#
# COMPACT_ATOMS: atom_id res chain seq x y z
N MET A 1 -52.13 53.10 14.11
CA MET A 1 -52.43 51.92 14.95
C MET A 1 -53.58 51.23 14.21
N ASP A 2 -53.39 50.19 13.41
CA ASP A 2 -52.29 49.24 13.30
C ASP A 2 -52.12 48.75 11.86
N SER A 3 -50.89 48.37 11.56
CA SER A 3 -50.37 47.95 10.27
C SER A 3 -50.98 46.63 9.81
N GLN A 4 -51.54 46.60 8.59
CA GLN A 4 -51.85 45.36 7.88
C GLN A 4 -50.58 44.83 7.21
N ALA A 5 -50.15 43.65 7.64
CA ALA A 5 -49.03 42.90 7.11
C ALA A 5 -49.30 42.41 5.67
N PRO A 6 -48.26 42.28 4.82
CA PRO A 6 -48.42 41.77 3.47
C PRO A 6 -48.53 40.23 3.46
N VAL A 7 -49.47 39.75 2.67
CA VAL A 7 -49.64 38.35 2.27
C VAL A 7 -48.36 37.89 1.57
N THR A 8 -47.67 36.91 2.15
CA THR A 8 -46.55 36.23 1.50
C THR A 8 -46.98 34.82 1.11
N ASN A 9 -46.81 34.53 -0.18
CA ASN A 9 -47.11 33.24 -0.80
C ASN A 9 -46.21 32.14 -0.23
N GLU A 10 -46.79 31.18 0.48
CA GLU A 10 -46.16 29.89 0.74
C GLU A 10 -46.27 29.02 -0.51
N SER A 11 -45.29 29.14 -1.42
CA SER A 11 -45.06 28.10 -2.41
C SER A 11 -44.31 26.96 -1.73
N THR A 12 -45.02 25.86 -1.50
CA THR A 12 -44.45 24.57 -1.08
C THR A 12 -43.62 23.98 -2.22
N ALA A 13 -42.36 24.40 -2.30
CA ALA A 13 -41.37 23.74 -3.14
C ALA A 13 -40.90 22.46 -2.41
N SER A 14 -41.51 21.33 -2.78
CA SER A 14 -41.00 19.99 -2.50
C SER A 14 -39.66 19.81 -3.23
N GLY A 15 -38.60 20.28 -2.58
CA GLY A 15 -37.22 20.07 -3.01
C GLY A 15 -36.81 18.65 -2.72
N LYS A 16 -36.90 17.77 -3.73
CA LYS A 16 -36.14 16.51 -3.74
C LYS A 16 -34.66 16.88 -3.65
N MET A 17 -34.10 16.82 -2.44
CA MET A 17 -32.66 16.76 -2.26
C MET A 17 -32.19 15.44 -2.88
N HIS A 18 -31.72 15.50 -4.12
CA HIS A 18 -30.76 14.52 -4.62
C HIS A 18 -29.47 14.70 -3.82
N GLY A 19 -29.45 14.15 -2.61
CA GLY A 19 -28.24 14.04 -1.82
C GLY A 19 -27.27 13.16 -2.59
N GLU A 20 -26.06 13.66 -2.81
CA GLU A 20 -24.96 12.83 -3.28
C GLU A 20 -24.88 11.59 -2.38
N PRO A 21 -24.81 10.36 -2.96
CA PRO A 21 -24.65 9.18 -2.16
C PRO A 21 -23.36 9.32 -1.34
N SER A 22 -23.47 9.21 -0.01
CA SER A 22 -22.29 9.29 0.85
C SER A 22 -21.22 8.32 0.34
N LEU A 23 -19.94 8.70 0.42
CA LEU A 23 -18.80 7.85 0.02
C LEU A 23 -18.94 6.41 0.57
N MET A 24 -19.51 6.27 1.77
CA MET A 24 -19.84 4.99 2.40
C MET A 24 -20.90 4.18 1.62
N SER A 25 -21.95 4.81 1.10
CA SER A 25 -22.99 4.12 0.31
C SER A 25 -22.50 3.66 -1.06
N VAL A 26 -21.53 4.36 -1.67
CA VAL A 26 -20.92 3.97 -2.96
C VAL A 26 -19.91 2.84 -2.77
N LEU A 27 -19.11 2.89 -1.70
CA LEU A 27 -18.14 1.85 -1.39
C LEU A 27 -18.77 0.55 -0.87
N ALA A 28 -20.02 0.58 -0.35
CA ALA A 28 -20.58 -0.52 0.43
C ALA A 28 -21.60 -1.45 -0.26
N SER A 29 -21.65 -1.48 -1.59
CA SER A 29 -22.64 -2.30 -2.32
C SER A 29 -22.22 -3.76 -2.54
N SER A 30 -20.92 -4.08 -2.46
CA SER A 30 -20.42 -5.45 -2.57
C SER A 30 -19.03 -5.59 -1.96
N CYS A 31 -18.71 -6.78 -1.48
CA CYS A 31 -17.38 -7.07 -0.94
C CYS A 31 -16.31 -7.00 -2.05
N TRP A 32 -15.25 -6.22 -1.84
CA TRP A 32 -14.15 -6.14 -2.81
C TRP A 32 -13.49 -7.51 -3.02
N ASN A 33 -13.34 -8.33 -1.98
CA ASN A 33 -12.69 -9.64 -2.10
C ASN A 33 -13.58 -10.69 -2.78
N CYS A 34 -14.70 -11.06 -2.16
CA CYS A 34 -15.55 -12.18 -2.60
C CYS A 34 -16.73 -11.79 -3.48
N GLU A 35 -16.94 -10.50 -3.76
CA GLU A 35 -17.99 -9.96 -4.65
C GLU A 35 -19.43 -10.22 -4.19
N ALA A 36 -19.61 -10.80 -2.99
CA ALA A 36 -20.92 -10.98 -2.41
C ALA A 36 -21.63 -9.62 -2.24
N ARG A 37 -22.87 -9.56 -2.73
CA ARG A 37 -23.79 -8.44 -2.51
C ARG A 37 -24.36 -8.53 -1.11
N THR A 38 -23.65 -7.95 -0.17
CA THR A 38 -24.01 -7.91 1.25
C THR A 38 -23.49 -6.62 1.85
N ARG A 39 -23.92 -6.31 3.08
CA ARG A 39 -23.37 -5.18 3.83
C ARG A 39 -21.87 -5.38 4.00
N THR A 40 -21.10 -4.40 3.55
CA THR A 40 -19.66 -4.35 3.80
C THR A 40 -19.32 -3.35 4.87
N GLU A 41 -18.14 -3.51 5.42
CA GLU A 41 -17.50 -2.61 6.35
C GLU A 41 -16.22 -2.07 5.72
N ILE A 42 -15.86 -0.84 6.07
CA ILE A 42 -14.60 -0.25 5.64
C ILE A 42 -13.48 -0.81 6.52
N VAL A 43 -12.53 -1.46 5.87
CA VAL A 43 -11.32 -1.97 6.51
C VAL A 43 -10.15 -1.09 6.09
N TYR A 44 -9.36 -0.67 7.08
CA TYR A 44 -8.17 0.15 6.86
C TYR A 44 -6.95 -0.76 6.61
N LEU A 45 -6.23 -0.53 5.51
CA LEU A 45 -5.03 -1.30 5.17
C LEU A 45 -3.90 -1.07 6.20
N ILE A 46 -3.76 0.18 6.65
CA ILE A 46 -2.96 0.59 7.80
C ILE A 46 -3.91 1.05 8.90
N PRO A 47 -4.09 0.27 9.98
CA PRO A 47 -4.98 0.63 11.08
C PRO A 47 -4.56 1.92 11.81
N HIS A 48 -5.54 2.70 12.28
CA HIS A 48 -5.32 3.92 13.08
C HIS A 48 -4.59 3.69 14.40
N HIS A 49 -4.65 2.47 14.94
CA HIS A 49 -4.00 2.08 16.19
C HIS A 49 -2.87 1.07 15.96
N ASP A 50 -2.28 1.07 14.75
CA ASP A 50 -1.15 0.21 14.46
C ASP A 50 0.06 0.61 15.34
N PRO A 51 0.63 -0.31 16.14
CA PRO A 51 1.72 0.03 17.05
C PRO A 51 3.00 0.48 16.31
N ALA A 52 3.11 0.17 15.01
CA ALA A 52 4.24 0.57 14.19
C ALA A 52 4.05 1.92 13.47
N LEU A 53 2.96 2.67 13.69
CA LEU A 53 2.69 3.92 12.94
C LEU A 53 3.88 4.89 12.90
N GLY A 54 4.56 5.11 14.03
CA GLY A 54 5.73 5.98 14.09
C GLY A 54 6.90 5.48 13.23
N LEU A 55 7.12 4.16 13.19
CA LEU A 55 8.12 3.55 12.31
C LEU A 55 7.72 3.67 10.84
N LEU A 56 6.46 3.37 10.50
CA LEU A 56 5.96 3.41 9.13
C LEU A 56 6.02 4.82 8.55
N SER A 57 5.67 5.83 9.33
CA SER A 57 5.79 7.23 8.94
C SER A 57 7.24 7.61 8.65
N ARG A 58 8.18 7.27 9.55
CA ARG A 58 9.62 7.52 9.34
C ARG A 58 10.20 6.81 8.13
N LEU A 59 9.71 5.60 7.83
CA LEU A 59 10.15 4.82 6.66
C LEU A 59 9.46 5.25 5.36
N GLY A 60 8.48 6.16 5.40
CA GLY A 60 7.75 6.66 4.22
C GLY A 60 6.58 5.78 3.76
N PHE A 61 6.19 4.75 4.53
CA PHE A 61 5.10 3.83 4.18
C PHE A 61 3.72 4.50 4.24
N ILE A 62 3.58 5.61 4.97
CA ILE A 62 2.34 6.40 5.07
C ILE A 62 2.47 7.58 4.11
N GLN A 63 1.92 7.43 2.90
CA GLN A 63 1.99 8.45 1.83
C GLN A 63 0.85 9.47 1.90
N GLU A 64 -0.26 9.11 2.52
CA GLU A 64 -1.48 9.91 2.66
C GLU A 64 -2.04 9.78 4.09
N PRO A 65 -2.94 10.69 4.53
CA PRO A 65 -3.63 10.53 5.80
C PRO A 65 -4.30 9.16 5.93
N LEU A 66 -4.30 8.57 7.13
CA LEU A 66 -4.85 7.21 7.34
C LEU A 66 -6.36 7.12 7.05
N GLN A 67 -7.08 8.26 7.12
CA GLN A 67 -8.49 8.39 6.77
C GLN A 67 -8.71 8.54 5.25
N SER A 68 -7.66 8.55 4.43
CA SER A 68 -7.81 8.64 2.98
C SER A 68 -8.53 7.40 2.44
N PRO A 69 -9.40 7.55 1.42
CA PRO A 69 -9.99 6.41 0.70
C PRO A 69 -8.94 5.45 0.14
N SER A 70 -7.71 5.91 -0.11
CA SER A 70 -6.62 5.06 -0.60
C SER A 70 -6.16 4.01 0.43
N ASN A 71 -6.45 4.23 1.72
CA ASN A 71 -6.16 3.30 2.81
C ASN A 71 -7.37 2.41 3.14
N MET A 72 -8.45 2.46 2.36
CA MET A 72 -9.72 1.79 2.67
C MET A 72 -10.05 0.69 1.66
N VAL A 73 -10.59 -0.42 2.14
CA VAL A 73 -11.16 -1.49 1.31
C VAL A 73 -12.50 -1.96 1.89
N PRO A 74 -13.58 -2.02 1.09
CA PRO A 74 -14.86 -2.52 1.56
C PRO A 74 -14.88 -4.05 1.57
N LEU A 75 -15.08 -4.66 2.74
CA LEU A 75 -15.13 -6.11 2.93
C LEU A 75 -16.41 -6.55 3.65
N CYS A 76 -16.98 -7.69 3.29
CA CYS A 76 -18.03 -8.30 4.11
C CYS A 76 -17.45 -8.82 5.43
N PRO A 77 -18.26 -9.05 6.48
CA PRO A 77 -17.77 -9.50 7.79
C PRO A 77 -16.87 -10.75 7.72
N THR A 78 -17.23 -11.72 6.88
CA THR A 78 -16.42 -12.93 6.68
C THR A 78 -15.05 -12.63 6.08
N CYS A 79 -14.98 -11.80 5.04
CA CYS A 79 -13.70 -11.41 4.45
C CYS A 79 -12.90 -10.56 5.44
N ARG A 80 -13.51 -9.58 6.10
CA ARG A 80 -12.84 -8.75 7.10
C ARG A 80 -12.16 -9.59 8.18
N ALA A 81 -12.87 -10.53 8.81
CA ALA A 81 -12.29 -11.40 9.84
C ALA A 81 -11.06 -12.19 9.33
N ASN A 82 -11.09 -12.58 8.06
CA ASN A 82 -9.98 -13.28 7.40
C ASN A 82 -8.89 -12.34 6.89
N PHE A 83 -9.19 -11.06 6.70
CA PHE A 83 -8.21 -10.05 6.32
C PHE A 83 -7.50 -9.46 7.53
N ASP A 84 -8.16 -9.26 8.67
CA ASP A 84 -7.62 -8.58 9.86
C ASP A 84 -6.69 -9.47 10.72
N SER A 85 -6.81 -10.80 10.61
CA SER A 85 -5.98 -11.74 11.38
C SER A 85 -4.49 -11.55 11.09
N THR A 86 -3.72 -11.07 12.06
CA THR A 86 -2.28 -10.75 11.90
C THR A 86 -1.38 -11.99 11.89
N VAL A 87 -1.78 -13.05 12.59
CA VAL A 87 -0.99 -14.28 12.76
C VAL A 87 -1.30 -15.29 11.66
N ASP A 88 -2.58 -15.48 11.35
CA ASP A 88 -3.04 -16.45 10.35
C ASP A 88 -4.16 -15.84 9.47
N PRO A 89 -3.81 -14.89 8.58
CA PRO A 89 -4.77 -14.31 7.65
C PRO A 89 -5.36 -15.41 6.76
N GLY A 90 -6.65 -15.28 6.45
CA GLY A 90 -7.30 -16.14 5.46
C GLY A 90 -7.05 -15.69 4.02
N PHE A 91 -6.86 -14.39 3.81
CA PHE A 91 -6.38 -13.86 2.53
C PHE A 91 -5.62 -12.55 2.71
N VAL A 92 -4.79 -12.23 1.72
CA VAL A 92 -4.29 -10.88 1.46
C VAL A 92 -4.47 -10.56 -0.02
N PHE A 93 -4.25 -9.32 -0.40
CA PHE A 93 -4.14 -8.94 -1.80
C PHE A 93 -2.98 -7.96 -1.96
N LEU A 94 -2.40 -7.94 -3.15
CA LEU A 94 -1.19 -7.19 -3.46
C LEU A 94 -1.08 -6.93 -4.97
N PRO A 95 -0.26 -5.97 -5.40
CA PRO A 95 -0.08 -5.67 -6.82
C PRO A 95 0.32 -6.90 -7.63
N VAL A 96 -0.20 -7.02 -8.85
CA VAL A 96 0.19 -8.14 -9.74
C VAL A 96 1.65 -8.07 -10.17
N ASP A 97 2.20 -6.86 -10.35
CA ASP A 97 3.56 -6.62 -10.82
C ASP A 97 4.44 -6.11 -9.68
N LEU A 98 4.98 -7.03 -8.88
CA LEU A 98 5.93 -6.70 -7.82
C LEU A 98 7.28 -6.23 -8.34
N LYS A 99 7.64 -6.59 -9.59
CA LYS A 99 8.92 -6.20 -10.20
C LYS A 99 9.00 -4.70 -10.41
N TYR A 100 7.89 -4.05 -10.77
CA TYR A 100 7.79 -2.59 -10.79
C TYR A 100 8.21 -1.94 -9.47
N PHE A 101 7.73 -2.45 -8.34
CA PHE A 101 8.06 -1.93 -7.00
C PHE A 101 9.52 -2.19 -6.63
N MET A 102 10.07 -3.35 -7.01
CA MET A 102 11.49 -3.64 -6.81
C MET A 102 12.38 -2.69 -7.60
N GLN A 103 12.06 -2.45 -8.88
CA GLN A 103 12.83 -1.56 -9.74
C GLN A 103 12.75 -0.11 -9.24
N TYR A 104 11.58 0.33 -8.77
CA TYR A 104 11.43 1.64 -8.17
C TYR A 104 12.32 1.80 -6.93
N GLU A 105 12.30 0.84 -5.99
CA GLU A 105 13.14 0.89 -4.79
C GLU A 105 14.63 0.85 -5.14
N GLU A 106 15.03 0.11 -6.16
CA GLU A 106 16.43 0.08 -6.58
C GLU A 106 16.88 1.44 -7.09
N ASN A 107 16.08 2.09 -7.94
CA ASN A 107 16.37 3.43 -8.44
C ASN A 107 16.39 4.48 -7.31
N ASP A 108 15.40 4.46 -6.42
CA ASP A 108 15.35 5.33 -5.23
C ASP A 108 16.59 5.14 -4.34
N TYR A 109 16.96 3.88 -4.06
CA TYR A 109 18.13 3.56 -3.27
C TYR A 109 19.43 4.05 -3.91
N GLN A 110 19.61 3.84 -5.21
CA GLN A 110 20.79 4.30 -5.95
C GLN A 110 20.89 5.83 -5.94
N ASN A 111 19.77 6.53 -6.15
CA ASN A 111 19.73 7.99 -6.10
C ASN A 111 20.15 8.51 -4.72
N ARG A 112 19.61 7.92 -3.64
CA ARG A 112 20.00 8.29 -2.26
C ARG A 112 21.46 7.95 -1.96
N CYS A 113 21.99 6.85 -2.50
CA CYS A 113 23.42 6.54 -2.41
C CYS A 113 24.27 7.59 -3.13
N GLN A 114 23.89 8.02 -4.34
CA GLN A 114 24.62 9.06 -5.07
C GLN A 114 24.58 10.41 -4.34
N GLN A 115 23.44 10.78 -3.76
CA GLN A 115 23.31 11.99 -2.92
C GLN A 115 24.29 11.93 -1.73
N LEU A 116 24.33 10.79 -1.04
CA LEU A 116 25.28 10.55 0.05
C LEU A 116 26.74 10.67 -0.41
N LEU A 117 27.12 10.00 -1.51
CA LEU A 117 28.49 10.00 -2.02
C LEU A 117 28.95 11.39 -2.48
N SER A 118 28.02 12.20 -3.00
CA SER A 118 28.28 13.57 -3.44
C SER A 118 28.19 14.61 -2.32
N GLY A 119 27.90 14.19 -1.07
CA GLY A 119 27.72 15.09 0.06
C GLY A 119 26.48 15.99 -0.04
N ARG A 120 25.54 15.66 -0.92
CA ARG A 120 24.25 16.37 -1.04
C ARG A 120 23.31 15.94 0.08
N LYS A 121 22.31 16.78 0.35
CA LYS A 121 21.20 16.40 1.21
C LYS A 121 20.54 15.13 0.64
N ILE A 122 20.35 14.14 1.52
CA ILE A 122 19.69 12.89 1.17
C ILE A 122 18.18 13.14 1.24
N GLU A 123 17.50 12.93 0.13
CA GLU A 123 16.05 13.03 0.09
C GLU A 123 15.40 11.83 0.79
N PRO A 124 14.21 12.02 1.40
CA PRO A 124 13.47 10.91 2.00
C PRO A 124 13.19 9.80 0.99
N ARG A 125 13.15 8.55 1.46
CA ARG A 125 12.72 7.41 0.63
C ARG A 125 11.30 7.68 0.11
N THR A 126 11.08 7.37 -1.15
CA THR A 126 9.76 7.46 -1.80
C THR A 126 9.22 6.08 -2.17
N PHE A 127 7.92 5.99 -2.44
CA PHE A 127 7.26 4.78 -2.94
C PHE A 127 6.32 5.11 -4.08
N PRO A 128 6.02 4.16 -4.98
CA PRO A 128 5.00 4.37 -5.99
C PRO A 128 3.64 4.63 -5.35
N THR A 129 2.97 5.70 -5.81
CA THR A 129 1.57 5.95 -5.47
C THR A 129 0.63 5.02 -6.25
N ALA A 130 -0.65 4.95 -5.86
CA ALA A 130 -1.67 4.24 -6.63
C ALA A 130 -1.74 4.74 -8.08
N ARG A 131 -1.58 6.05 -8.29
CA ARG A 131 -1.56 6.66 -9.62
C ARG A 131 -0.33 6.25 -10.42
N ASN A 132 0.87 6.28 -9.83
CA ASN A 132 2.08 5.85 -10.54
C ASN A 132 1.99 4.38 -10.99
N TYR A 133 1.44 3.52 -10.15
CA TYR A 133 1.25 2.11 -10.49
C TYR A 133 0.23 1.93 -11.62
N LEU A 134 -0.90 2.65 -11.57
CA LEU A 134 -1.88 2.65 -12.67
C LEU A 134 -1.27 3.15 -13.98
N ASP A 135 -0.55 4.26 -13.97
CA ASP A 135 0.09 4.83 -15.16
C ASP A 135 1.11 3.88 -15.78
N HIS A 136 1.89 3.17 -14.95
CA HIS A 136 2.78 2.10 -15.41
C HIS A 136 2.02 1.02 -16.15
N GLN A 137 0.90 0.53 -15.59
CA GLN A 137 0.11 -0.53 -16.23
C GLN A 137 -0.62 -0.08 -17.50
N ILE A 138 -1.03 1.18 -17.57
CA ILE A 138 -1.56 1.79 -18.80
C ILE A 138 -0.46 1.84 -19.87
N LYS A 139 0.74 2.30 -19.50
CA LYS A 139 1.89 2.38 -20.42
C LYS A 139 2.30 1.00 -20.96
N GLN A 140 2.17 -0.05 -20.15
CA GLN A 140 2.43 -1.44 -20.56
C GLN A 140 1.28 -2.05 -21.39
N GLY A 141 0.15 -1.35 -21.57
CA GLY A 141 -1.01 -1.88 -22.29
C GLY A 141 -1.79 -2.97 -21.54
N VAL A 142 -1.50 -3.18 -20.25
CA VAL A 142 -2.15 -4.22 -19.42
C VAL A 142 -3.48 -3.72 -18.84
N VAL A 143 -3.60 -2.40 -18.64
CA VAL A 143 -4.81 -1.75 -18.11
C VAL A 143 -5.26 -0.66 -19.09
N ARG A 144 -6.59 -0.51 -19.25
CA ARG A 144 -7.16 0.52 -20.12
C ARG A 144 -6.94 1.92 -19.53
N PRO A 145 -6.76 2.96 -20.37
CA PRO A 145 -6.61 4.34 -19.89
C PRO A 145 -7.78 4.86 -19.03
N THR A 146 -8.97 4.29 -19.20
CA THR A 146 -10.19 4.65 -18.45
C THR A 146 -10.32 3.95 -17.09
N ALA A 147 -9.37 3.07 -16.73
CA ALA A 147 -9.41 2.40 -15.44
C ALA A 147 -9.15 3.36 -14.28
N THR A 148 -9.80 3.11 -13.15
CA THR A 148 -9.71 3.94 -11.95
C THR A 148 -8.66 3.44 -10.95
N GLY A 149 -8.07 2.26 -11.18
CA GLY A 149 -7.09 1.66 -10.29
C GLY A 149 -6.27 0.56 -10.97
N GLY A 150 -5.12 0.24 -10.38
CA GLY A 150 -4.23 -0.80 -10.87
C GLY A 150 -4.75 -2.22 -10.55
N LEU A 151 -4.12 -3.24 -11.13
CA LEU A 151 -4.48 -4.65 -10.93
C LEU A 151 -3.77 -5.24 -9.71
N TYR A 152 -4.55 -5.96 -8.91
CA TYR A 152 -4.11 -6.65 -7.70
C TYR A 152 -4.56 -8.11 -7.76
N ARG A 153 -3.69 -9.01 -7.30
CA ARG A 153 -4.03 -10.42 -7.12
C ARG A 153 -4.57 -10.64 -5.71
N ARG A 154 -5.57 -11.50 -5.57
CA ARG A 154 -6.07 -12.01 -4.28
C ARG A 154 -5.35 -13.31 -3.98
N VAL A 155 -4.80 -13.45 -2.78
CA VAL A 155 -4.08 -14.64 -2.34
C VAL A 155 -4.80 -15.22 -1.13
N PHE A 156 -5.28 -16.45 -1.26
CA PHE A 156 -6.04 -17.15 -0.22
C PHE A 156 -5.16 -18.19 0.48
N PHE A 157 -5.10 -18.12 1.81
CA PHE A 157 -4.36 -19.07 2.65
C PHE A 157 -5.26 -20.19 3.18
N LYS A 158 -6.58 -19.98 3.19
CA LYS A 158 -7.56 -20.96 3.64
C LYS A 158 -8.89 -20.81 2.90
N ASN A 159 -9.61 -21.92 2.81
CA ASN A 159 -10.96 -21.95 2.27
C ASN A 159 -11.94 -21.49 3.36
N PHE A 160 -12.18 -20.19 3.44
CA PHE A 160 -13.17 -19.60 4.38
C PHE A 160 -14.43 -19.11 3.67
N LEU A 161 -14.46 -19.16 2.34
CA LEU A 161 -15.61 -18.78 1.53
C LEU A 161 -16.54 -19.99 1.35
N PRO A 162 -17.85 -19.78 1.12
CA PRO A 162 -18.79 -20.86 0.88
C PRO A 162 -18.37 -21.78 -0.28
N PRO A 163 -18.65 -23.10 -0.23
CA PRO A 163 -18.24 -24.04 -1.28
C PRO A 163 -18.72 -23.69 -2.69
N ALA A 164 -19.85 -23.00 -2.83
CA ALA A 164 -20.39 -22.55 -4.11
C ALA A 164 -19.62 -21.34 -4.71
N THR A 165 -18.64 -20.79 -4.00
CA THR A 165 -17.84 -19.66 -4.49
C THR A 165 -16.95 -20.10 -5.64
N ASN A 166 -17.02 -19.37 -6.76
CA ASN A 166 -16.14 -19.61 -7.89
C ASN A 166 -14.71 -19.09 -7.59
N MET A 167 -13.89 -19.93 -6.97
CA MET A 167 -12.51 -19.57 -6.60
C MET A 167 -11.65 -19.18 -7.81
N LYS A 168 -11.84 -19.82 -8.97
CA LYS A 168 -11.10 -19.48 -10.21
C LYS A 168 -11.37 -18.05 -10.66
N HIS A 169 -12.60 -17.56 -10.49
CA HIS A 169 -12.94 -16.17 -10.76
C HIS A 169 -12.26 -15.21 -9.76
N LEU A 170 -12.14 -15.61 -8.49
CA LEU A 170 -11.48 -14.80 -7.48
C LEU A 170 -9.94 -14.78 -7.64
N GLU A 171 -9.35 -15.77 -8.31
CA GLU A 171 -7.93 -15.77 -8.67
C GLU A 171 -7.59 -14.74 -9.76
N LEU A 172 -8.58 -14.29 -10.55
CA LEU A 172 -8.36 -13.25 -11.55
C LEU A 172 -7.96 -11.93 -10.88
N PRO A 173 -6.99 -11.19 -11.45
CA PRO A 173 -6.65 -9.87 -10.97
C PRO A 173 -7.85 -8.93 -10.93
N LYS A 174 -7.93 -8.15 -9.85
CA LYS A 174 -9.00 -7.19 -9.61
C LYS A 174 -8.44 -5.78 -9.48
N THR A 175 -9.18 -4.80 -9.99
CA THR A 175 -8.81 -3.40 -9.88
C THR A 175 -8.96 -2.91 -8.44
N PHE A 176 -7.96 -2.17 -7.97
CA PHE A 176 -8.00 -1.43 -6.71
C PHE A 176 -7.26 -0.10 -6.90
N ASN A 177 -7.84 0.96 -6.35
CA ASN A 177 -7.35 2.33 -6.51
C ASN A 177 -6.67 2.86 -5.24
N GLY A 178 -6.48 2.02 -4.22
CA GLY A 178 -5.79 2.39 -2.99
C GLY A 178 -4.28 2.18 -3.03
N SER A 179 -3.65 2.45 -1.89
CA SER A 179 -2.20 2.49 -1.70
C SER A 179 -1.56 1.11 -1.94
N PRO A 180 -0.70 0.97 -2.96
CA PRO A 180 0.00 -0.29 -3.19
C PRO A 180 0.90 -0.66 -2.01
N ILE A 181 1.61 0.33 -1.43
CA ILE A 181 2.54 0.06 -0.34
C ILE A 181 1.84 -0.43 0.94
N ALA A 182 0.61 0.04 1.20
CA ALA A 182 -0.20 -0.45 2.30
C ALA A 182 -0.58 -1.94 2.11
N THR A 183 -0.95 -2.34 0.89
CA THR A 183 -1.26 -3.75 0.58
C THR A 183 0.00 -4.64 0.61
N ILE A 184 1.14 -4.14 0.12
CA ILE A 184 2.43 -4.84 0.18
C ILE A 184 2.86 -5.04 1.64
N ARG A 185 2.68 -4.03 2.50
CA ARG A 185 2.92 -4.15 3.94
C ARG A 185 2.07 -5.27 4.55
N ARG A 186 0.78 -5.35 4.19
CA ARG A 186 -0.10 -6.43 4.65
C ARG A 186 0.42 -7.80 4.17
N ALA A 187 0.91 -7.88 2.94
CA ALA A 187 1.53 -9.10 2.42
C ALA A 187 2.81 -9.50 3.19
N PHE A 188 3.66 -8.54 3.59
CA PHE A 188 4.81 -8.83 4.45
C PHE A 188 4.41 -9.40 5.81
N GLN A 189 3.34 -8.89 6.42
CA GLN A 189 2.83 -9.45 7.68
C GLN A 189 2.40 -10.91 7.50
N ALA A 190 1.77 -11.22 6.36
CA ALA A 190 1.34 -12.58 6.04
C ALA A 190 2.51 -13.56 5.78
N LEU A 191 3.72 -13.09 5.49
CA LEU A 191 4.91 -13.97 5.38
C LEU A 191 5.23 -14.70 6.70
N GLY A 192 4.77 -14.16 7.85
CA GLY A 192 4.91 -14.80 9.15
C GLY A 192 3.95 -15.98 9.39
N SER A 193 2.92 -16.17 8.56
CA SER A 193 2.02 -17.33 8.68
C SER A 193 2.71 -18.59 8.18
N LEU A 194 2.51 -19.72 8.87
CA LEU A 194 2.99 -21.03 8.41
C LEU A 194 2.31 -21.49 7.10
N ARG A 195 1.19 -20.87 6.72
CA ARG A 195 0.54 -21.11 5.43
C ARG A 195 1.21 -20.37 4.28
N CYS A 196 2.29 -19.63 4.55
CA CYS A 196 2.99 -18.88 3.52
C CYS A 196 3.73 -19.76 2.49
N GLY A 197 3.69 -21.09 2.61
CA GLY A 197 4.13 -22.01 1.56
C GLY A 197 3.19 -22.09 0.36
N ALA A 198 1.91 -21.73 0.50
CA ALA A 198 0.86 -21.90 -0.53
C ALA A 198 1.01 -21.02 -1.80
N TRP A 199 2.07 -20.22 -1.89
CA TRP A 199 2.26 -19.13 -2.86
C TRP A 199 3.75 -18.94 -3.17
N SER A 200 4.45 -20.04 -3.51
CA SER A 200 5.91 -20.07 -3.71
C SER A 200 6.42 -19.00 -4.68
N GLU A 201 5.73 -18.80 -5.81
CA GLU A 201 6.12 -17.81 -6.83
C GLU A 201 6.12 -16.37 -6.28
N VAL A 202 5.10 -16.00 -5.50
CA VAL A 202 4.94 -14.63 -4.96
C VAL A 202 5.76 -14.42 -3.70
N ARG A 203 5.96 -15.49 -2.91
CA ARG A 203 6.67 -15.46 -1.64
C ARG A 203 8.11 -14.98 -1.81
N ASP A 204 8.82 -15.53 -2.80
CA ASP A 204 10.24 -15.21 -2.99
C ASP A 204 10.42 -13.76 -3.47
N ASP A 205 9.52 -13.28 -4.34
CA ASP A 205 9.44 -11.87 -4.74
C ASP A 205 9.14 -10.94 -3.55
N LEU A 206 8.24 -11.34 -2.65
CA LEU A 206 7.94 -10.58 -1.44
C LEU A 206 9.12 -10.54 -0.46
N PHE A 207 9.82 -11.65 -0.24
CA PHE A 207 11.04 -11.66 0.58
C PHE A 207 12.11 -10.75 -0.01
N LYS A 208 12.30 -10.81 -1.33
CA LYS A 208 13.23 -9.91 -2.03
C LYS A 208 12.83 -8.45 -1.82
N LEU A 209 11.57 -8.10 -2.06
CA LEU A 209 11.08 -6.74 -1.90
C LEU A 209 11.18 -6.25 -0.43
N GLN A 210 10.86 -7.11 0.54
CA GLN A 210 11.04 -6.81 1.96
C GLN A 210 12.50 -6.53 2.28
N GLY A 211 13.42 -7.33 1.73
CA GLY A 211 14.86 -7.11 1.83
C GLY A 211 15.28 -5.76 1.26
N LEU A 212 14.78 -5.38 0.09
CA LEU A 212 15.06 -4.08 -0.54
C LEU A 212 14.58 -2.91 0.33
N TYR A 213 13.36 -2.98 0.86
CA TYR A 213 12.81 -1.95 1.76
C TYR A 213 13.49 -1.90 3.13
N SER A 214 14.09 -3.00 3.58
CA SER A 214 14.82 -3.05 4.85
C SER A 214 16.25 -2.52 4.74
N ARG A 215 16.72 -2.18 3.54
CA ARG A 215 18.08 -1.65 3.35
C ARG A 215 18.24 -0.29 4.03
N CYS A 216 19.28 -0.20 4.85
CA CYS A 216 19.86 1.08 5.24
C CYS A 216 20.73 1.63 4.11
N LEU A 217 20.88 2.95 4.07
CA LEU A 217 21.96 3.52 3.30
C LEU A 217 23.30 3.04 3.88
N PRO A 218 24.33 2.88 3.04
CA PRO A 218 25.69 2.60 3.50
C PRO A 218 26.06 3.65 4.56
N GLU A 219 26.61 3.22 5.70
CA GLU A 219 26.77 4.08 6.89
C GLU A 219 27.23 5.51 6.57
N THR A 220 26.36 6.48 6.83
CA THR A 220 26.83 7.74 7.41
C THR A 220 27.22 7.46 8.85
N PRO A 221 28.33 7.99 9.38
CA PRO A 221 28.79 7.69 10.74
C PRO A 221 27.86 8.07 11.91
N ASP A 222 26.56 8.35 11.71
CA ASP A 222 25.75 9.01 12.75
C ASP A 222 24.25 8.64 12.76
N LEU A 223 23.90 7.39 12.47
CA LEU A 223 22.56 6.84 12.77
C LEU A 223 22.64 5.54 13.57
N GLN A 224 23.62 5.44 14.47
CA GLN A 224 23.55 4.47 15.57
C GLN A 224 23.03 5.20 16.80
N ASP A 225 21.90 4.71 17.30
CA ASP A 225 21.41 4.76 18.68
C ASP A 225 22.23 5.65 19.64
N PRO A 226 21.66 6.75 20.21
CA PRO A 226 22.39 7.67 21.09
C PRO A 226 23.00 7.01 22.34
N ALA A 227 22.68 5.73 22.60
CA ALA A 227 23.23 4.93 23.70
C ALA A 227 24.56 4.22 23.40
N LYS A 228 25.14 4.27 22.19
CA LYS A 228 26.41 3.56 21.90
C LYS A 228 27.65 4.47 21.92
N PRO A 229 28.75 4.08 22.60
CA PRO A 229 29.97 4.87 22.64
C PRO A 229 30.66 4.92 21.27
N LYS A 230 31.03 6.14 20.86
CA LYS A 230 31.68 6.47 19.59
C LYS A 230 33.02 5.73 19.45
N ARG A 231 33.12 4.78 18.52
CA ARG A 231 34.40 4.20 18.08
C ARG A 231 35.03 5.07 16.99
N SER A 232 36.33 5.29 17.12
CA SER A 232 37.19 6.10 16.22
C SER A 232 37.01 5.74 14.73
N VAL A 233 36.70 6.75 13.91
CA VAL A 233 36.29 6.65 12.50
C VAL A 233 37.38 7.22 11.59
N ASN A 234 38.49 6.50 11.39
CA ASN A 234 39.48 6.87 10.35
C ASN A 234 39.64 5.82 9.24
N GLY A 235 39.11 4.59 9.40
CA GLY A 235 39.17 3.53 8.38
C GLY A 235 37.89 3.32 7.56
N THR A 236 36.74 3.82 8.03
CA THR A 236 35.41 3.39 7.56
C THR A 236 35.01 4.04 6.24
N ARG A 237 35.40 5.30 5.99
CA ARG A 237 34.99 6.06 4.80
C ARG A 237 35.50 5.46 3.49
N ALA A 238 36.73 4.91 3.49
CA ALA A 238 37.31 4.27 2.31
C ALA A 238 36.64 2.93 1.96
N MET A 239 36.22 2.14 2.95
CA MET A 239 35.48 0.88 2.71
C MET A 239 34.06 1.14 2.17
N VAL A 240 33.36 2.14 2.71
CA VAL A 240 31.98 2.50 2.29
C VAL A 240 31.96 3.01 0.85
N LEU A 241 32.91 3.89 0.49
CA LEU A 241 33.09 4.35 -0.89
C LEU A 241 33.39 3.18 -1.84
N LYS A 242 34.19 2.19 -1.40
CA LYS A 242 34.53 1.01 -2.20
C LYS A 242 33.32 0.07 -2.39
N ALA A 243 32.48 -0.13 -1.37
CA ALA A 243 31.28 -0.96 -1.47
C ALA A 243 30.22 -0.37 -2.42
N CYS A 244 30.00 0.95 -2.36
CA CYS A 244 29.10 1.64 -3.30
C CYS A 244 29.65 1.60 -4.73
N ARG A 245 30.95 1.90 -4.91
CA ARG A 245 31.59 1.96 -6.23
C ARG A 245 31.63 0.58 -6.90
N ASN A 246 31.90 -0.47 -6.14
CA ASN A 246 31.89 -1.84 -6.66
C ASN A 246 30.49 -2.31 -7.07
N ARG A 247 29.41 -1.83 -6.43
CA ARG A 247 28.04 -2.19 -6.82
C ARG A 247 27.53 -1.39 -8.02
N ILE A 248 27.93 -0.13 -8.16
CA ILE A 248 27.65 0.67 -9.36
C ILE A 248 28.37 0.06 -10.58
N ASN A 249 29.61 -0.40 -10.40
CA ASN A 249 30.44 -0.91 -11.50
C ASN A 249 30.14 -2.36 -11.91
N ASN A 250 29.34 -3.11 -11.15
CA ASN A 250 29.02 -4.52 -11.42
C ASN A 250 27.63 -4.74 -12.04
N LEU A 251 27.02 -3.69 -12.61
CA LEU A 251 25.79 -3.83 -13.39
C LEU A 251 26.14 -4.16 -14.84
N PRO A 252 25.51 -5.17 -15.47
CA PRO A 252 25.63 -5.36 -16.92
C PRO A 252 25.01 -4.14 -17.62
N ASN A 253 25.70 -3.66 -18.66
CA ASN A 253 25.28 -2.56 -19.53
C ASN A 253 23.90 -2.81 -20.15
#